data_AF-A0A7J7WRV9-F1
#
_entry.id   AF-A0A7J7WRV9-F1
#
_cell.length_a   1.000
_cell.length_b   1.000
_cell.length_c   1.000
_cell.angle_alpha   90.00
_cell.angle_beta   90.00
_cell.angle_gamma   90.00
#
_symmetry.space_group_name_H-M   'P 1'
#
loop_
_entity.id
_entity.type
_entity.pdbx_description
1 polymer ?
#
loop_
_entity_poly.entity_id
_entity_poly.type
_entity_poly.pdbx_seq_one_letter_code
_entity_poly.pdbx_strand_id
1 'polypeptide(L)'
;MAQNLKDLAGRLPSGPRGMGTALKLLLGAGAVAYGVRESVFTVEGGQRAIFFNRIGGVQQDTVLAEGLHFRIPWFQYPIIYDIRARPRKISSPTGSKDGEHLPASAVST
;
A
#
# COMPACT_ATOMS: atom_id res chain seq x y z
N MET A 1 -30.95 -14.39 -18.26
CA MET A 1 -30.00 -14.34 -17.11
C MET A 1 -30.57 -13.57 -15.91
N ALA A 2 -31.27 -12.43 -16.10
CA ALA A 2 -31.85 -11.66 -15.00
C ALA A 2 -33.15 -12.26 -14.40
N GLN A 3 -33.91 -13.07 -15.15
CA GLN A 3 -35.14 -13.70 -14.62
C GLN A 3 -34.85 -14.72 -13.51
N ASN A 4 -33.83 -15.56 -13.70
CA ASN A 4 -33.44 -16.60 -12.73
C ASN A 4 -33.10 -16.03 -11.34
N LEU A 5 -32.55 -14.81 -11.28
CA LEU A 5 -32.19 -14.16 -10.02
C LEU A 5 -33.40 -13.60 -9.26
N LYS A 6 -34.42 -13.14 -10.00
CA LYS A 6 -35.71 -12.69 -9.41
C LYS A 6 -36.51 -13.86 -8.87
N ASP A 7 -36.53 -14.99 -9.58
CA ASP A 7 -37.20 -16.21 -9.11
C ASP A 7 -36.48 -16.82 -7.89
N LEU A 8 -35.14 -16.75 -7.85
CA LEU A 8 -34.36 -17.18 -6.68
C LEU A 8 -34.61 -16.29 -5.46
N ALA A 9 -34.69 -14.97 -5.67
CA ALA A 9 -35.02 -14.01 -4.61
C ALA A 9 -36.47 -14.16 -4.09
N GLY A 10 -37.41 -14.58 -4.94
CA GLY A 10 -38.81 -14.85 -4.55
C GLY A 10 -39.02 -16.16 -3.80
N ARG A 11 -38.08 -17.12 -3.89
CA ARG A 11 -38.11 -18.40 -3.16
C ARG A 11 -37.38 -18.36 -1.81
N LEU A 12 -36.74 -17.24 -1.47
CA LEU A 12 -36.15 -17.04 -0.15
C LEU A 12 -37.28 -16.78 0.85
N PRO A 13 -37.50 -17.67 1.85
CA PRO A 13 -38.50 -17.43 2.87
C PRO A 13 -38.15 -16.14 3.59
N SER A 14 -39.12 -15.23 3.70
CA SER A 14 -39.01 -14.00 4.47
C SER A 14 -38.69 -14.38 5.92
N GLY A 15 -37.40 -14.36 6.26
CA GLY A 15 -36.93 -14.64 7.61
C GLY A 15 -37.56 -13.68 8.62
N PRO A 16 -37.53 -14.02 9.92
CA PRO A 16 -38.14 -13.21 10.96
C PRO A 16 -37.71 -11.74 10.85
N ARG A 17 -38.60 -10.79 11.18
CA ARG A 17 -38.50 -9.34 10.91
C ARG A 17 -37.19 -8.65 11.38
N GLY A 18 -36.29 -9.34 12.09
CA GLY A 18 -34.96 -8.87 12.47
C GLY A 18 -33.78 -9.48 11.70
N MET A 19 -33.97 -10.54 10.91
CA MET A 19 -32.90 -11.25 10.21
C MET A 19 -32.27 -10.38 9.11
N GLY A 20 -33.07 -9.61 8.38
CA GLY A 20 -32.58 -8.71 7.34
C GLY A 20 -31.76 -7.53 7.88
N THR A 21 -32.16 -6.99 9.04
CA THR A 21 -31.40 -5.94 9.75
C THR A 21 -30.12 -6.50 10.35
N ALA A 22 -30.16 -7.68 10.97
CA ALA A 22 -28.98 -8.36 11.50
C ALA A 22 -27.95 -8.68 10.40
N LEU A 23 -28.40 -9.17 9.24
CA LEU A 23 -27.52 -9.46 8.11
C LEU A 23 -26.86 -8.18 7.55
N LYS A 24 -27.63 -7.09 7.43
CA LYS A 24 -27.09 -5.79 6.98
C LYS A 24 -26.07 -5.23 7.97
N LEU A 25 -26.32 -5.35 9.27
CA LEU A 25 -25.39 -4.91 10.31
C LEU A 25 -24.11 -5.75 10.30
N LEU A 26 -24.22 -7.07 10.13
CA LEU A 26 -23.05 -7.95 10.02
C LEU A 26 -22.22 -7.63 8.77
N LEU A 27 -22.87 -7.41 7.62
CA LEU A 27 -22.18 -7.03 6.39
C LEU A 27 -21.53 -5.65 6.52
N GLY A 28 -22.22 -4.68 7.12
CA GLY A 28 -21.69 -3.33 7.38
C GLY A 28 -20.50 -3.36 8.33
N ALA A 29 -20.62 -4.09 9.44
CA ALA A 29 -19.54 -4.26 10.42
C ALA A 29 -18.33 -4.98 9.80
N GLY A 30 -18.57 -6.02 9.00
CA GLY A 30 -17.52 -6.74 8.26
C GLY A 30 -16.77 -5.85 7.28
N ALA A 31 -17.48 -5.00 6.53
CA ALA A 31 -16.87 -4.06 5.60
C ALA A 31 -16.00 -3.00 6.33
N VAL A 32 -16.47 -2.47 7.45
CA VAL A 32 -15.70 -1.52 8.27
C VAL A 32 -14.48 -2.19 8.87
N ALA A 33 -14.61 -3.38 9.45
CA ALA A 33 -13.49 -4.12 10.01
C ALA A 33 -12.42 -4.45 8.95
N TYR A 34 -12.84 -4.82 7.74
CA TYR A 34 -11.93 -5.04 6.62
C TYR A 34 -11.23 -3.75 6.19
N GLY A 35 -11.96 -2.63 6.09
CA GLY A 35 -11.40 -1.33 5.77
C GLY A 35 -10.36 -0.85 6.79
N VAL A 36 -10.63 -1.04 8.09
CA VAL A 36 -9.67 -0.72 9.15
C VAL A 36 -8.43 -1.60 9.04
N ARG A 37 -8.59 -2.91 8.83
CA ARG A 37 -7.45 -3.82 8.69
C ARG A 37 -6.55 -3.44 7.51
N GLU A 38 -7.15 -3.06 6.38
CA GLU A 38 -6.39 -2.67 5.19
C GLU A 38 -5.73 -1.28 5.35
N SER A 39 -6.31 -0.41 6.18
CA SER A 39 -5.78 0.93 6.48
C SER A 39 -4.56 0.91 7.39
N VAL A 40 -4.33 -0.16 8.15
CA VAL A 40 -3.22 -0.25 9.10
C VAL A 40 -2.01 -0.88 8.43
N PHE A 41 -0.85 -0.23 8.54
CA PHE A 41 0.43 -0.79 8.13
C PHE A 41 1.49 -0.49 9.16
N THR A 42 2.48 -1.37 9.28
CA THR A 42 3.59 -1.21 10.23
C THR A 42 4.88 -0.96 9.46
N VAL A 43 5.66 0.02 9.91
CA VAL A 43 7.01 0.32 9.40
C VAL A 43 8.03 -0.29 10.35
N GLU A 44 8.88 -1.17 9.83
CA GLU A 44 9.94 -1.83 10.60
C GLU A 44 11.12 -0.90 10.91
N GLY A 45 11.87 -1.28 11.94
CA GLY A 45 13.00 -0.50 12.41
C GLY A 45 14.16 -0.42 11.42
N GLY A 46 14.65 0.80 11.16
CA GLY A 46 15.65 1.06 10.12
C GLY A 46 15.09 1.25 8.71
N GLN A 47 13.78 1.39 8.55
CA GLN A 47 13.13 1.83 7.32
C GLN A 47 12.32 3.11 7.59
N ARG A 48 12.05 3.88 6.53
CA ARG A 48 11.13 5.03 6.59
C ARG A 48 10.07 4.88 5.50
N ALA A 49 8.88 5.36 5.78
CA ALA A 49 7.79 5.40 4.81
C ALA A 49 7.46 6.85 4.43
N ILE A 50 7.24 7.06 3.13
CA ILE A 50 6.68 8.30 2.58
C ILE A 50 5.33 7.96 1.96
N PHE A 51 4.34 8.83 2.17
CA PHE A 51 3.05 8.71 1.49
C PHE A 51 3.03 9.42 0.16
N PHE A 52 2.53 8.73 -0.85
CA PHE A 52 2.13 9.32 -2.12
C PHE A 52 0.61 9.44 -2.20
N ASN A 53 0.12 10.67 -2.32
CA ASN A 53 -1.31 10.97 -2.47
C ASN A 53 -1.64 11.20 -3.93
N ARG A 54 -2.75 10.62 -4.40
CA ARG A 54 -3.17 10.75 -5.81
C ARG A 54 -3.49 12.19 -6.25
N ILE A 55 -3.95 13.06 -5.34
CA ILE A 55 -4.30 14.47 -5.65
C ILE A 55 -3.19 15.45 -5.22
N GLY A 56 -2.53 15.18 -4.09
CA GLY A 56 -1.55 16.10 -3.49
C GLY A 56 -0.08 15.79 -3.81
N GLY A 57 0.21 14.73 -4.55
CA GLY A 57 1.58 14.31 -4.87
C GLY A 57 2.29 13.61 -3.71
N VAL A 58 3.62 13.65 -3.73
CA VAL A 58 4.46 13.03 -2.70
C VAL A 58 4.48 13.93 -1.47
N GLN A 59 4.01 13.41 -0.33
CA GLN A 59 4.16 14.08 0.96
C GLN A 59 5.51 13.68 1.56
N GLN A 60 6.58 14.33 1.12
CA GLN A 60 7.93 14.11 1.66
C GLN A 60 8.07 14.59 3.10
N ASP A 61 7.26 15.56 3.53
CA ASP A 61 7.34 16.12 4.89
C ASP A 61 6.75 15.18 5.95
N THR A 62 5.87 14.26 5.55
CA THR A 62 5.30 13.24 6.43
C THR A 62 6.18 11.98 6.40
N VAL A 63 7.45 12.13 6.77
CA VAL A 63 8.35 11.00 6.95
C VAL A 63 7.91 10.24 8.20
N LEU A 64 7.20 9.15 7.98
CA LEU A 64 6.75 8.30 9.07
C LEU A 64 7.93 7.51 9.61
N ALA A 65 8.28 7.79 10.86
CA ALA A 65 9.21 6.97 11.64
C ALA A 65 8.62 5.58 11.90
N GLU A 66 9.43 4.67 12.40
CA GLU A 66 9.07 3.30 12.77
C GLU A 66 7.76 3.25 13.59
N GLY A 67 6.89 2.28 13.33
CA GLY A 67 5.63 2.13 14.09
C GLY A 67 4.40 1.84 13.25
N LEU A 68 3.23 1.94 13.91
CA LEU A 68 1.93 1.66 13.32
C LEU A 68 1.34 2.93 12.69
N HIS A 69 1.07 2.86 11.40
CA HIS A 69 0.58 3.98 10.61
C HIS A 69 -0.73 3.64 9.92
N PHE A 70 -1.52 4.68 9.71
CA PHE A 70 -2.80 4.59 9.02
C PHE A 70 -2.68 5.19 7.63
N ARG A 71 -3.02 4.40 6.61
CA ARG A 71 -3.17 4.85 5.22
C ARG A 71 -4.63 4.82 4.82
N ILE A 72 -5.01 5.67 3.88
CA ILE A 72 -6.30 5.52 3.18
C ILE A 72 -6.08 4.56 2.01
N PRO A 73 -6.63 3.33 2.03
CA PRO A 73 -6.21 2.25 1.14
C PRO A 73 -6.36 2.57 -0.37
N TRP A 74 -7.27 3.48 -0.72
CA TRP A 74 -7.53 3.86 -2.11
C TRP A 74 -6.77 5.11 -2.57
N PHE A 75 -6.36 5.95 -1.64
CA PHE A 75 -5.90 7.31 -1.94
C PHE A 75 -4.41 7.52 -1.69
N GLN A 76 -3.86 6.76 -0.74
CA GLN A 76 -2.49 6.87 -0.27
C GLN A 76 -1.73 5.59 -0.58
N TYR A 77 -0.58 5.74 -1.24
CA TYR A 77 0.36 4.65 -1.47
C TYR A 77 1.59 4.87 -0.57
N PRO A 78 1.81 4.03 0.46
CA PRO A 78 3.03 4.09 1.25
C PRO A 78 4.18 3.49 0.45
N ILE A 79 5.27 4.23 0.32
CA ILE A 79 6.53 3.74 -0.23
C ILE A 79 7.49 3.58 0.94
N ILE A 80 7.83 2.32 1.25
CA ILE A 80 8.78 1.99 2.32
C ILE A 80 10.16 1.87 1.69
N TYR A 81 11.14 2.56 2.26
CA TYR A 81 12.53 2.51 1.83
C TYR A 81 13.48 2.37 3.01
N ASP A 82 14.59 1.69 2.75
CA ASP A 82 15.68 1.52 3.71
C ASP A 82 16.42 2.86 3.86
N ILE A 83 16.64 3.30 5.10
CA ILE A 83 17.45 4.50 5.40
C ILE A 83 18.93 4.19 5.54
N ARG A 84 19.31 2.92 5.55
CA ARG A 84 20.71 2.52 5.68
C ARG A 84 21.41 2.76 4.34
N ALA A 85 22.52 3.48 4.39
CA ALA A 85 23.40 3.65 3.24
C ALA A 85 24.01 2.28 2.88
N ARG A 86 23.52 1.67 1.80
CA ARG A 86 24.18 0.51 1.19
C ARG A 86 25.18 1.03 0.16
N PRO A 87 26.47 0.64 0.22
CA PRO A 87 27.45 1.06 -0.76
C PRO A 87 27.07 0.51 -2.13
N ARG A 88 26.75 1.41 -3.07
CA ARG A 88 26.45 1.08 -4.46
C ARG A 88 27.72 1.26 -5.29
N LYS A 89 28.23 0.19 -5.89
CA LYS A 89 29.31 0.27 -6.87
C LYS A 89 28.70 0.81 -8.18
N ILE A 90 28.82 2.10 -8.39
CA ILE A 90 28.46 2.74 -9.66
C ILE A 90 29.68 2.56 -10.57
N SER A 91 29.65 1.59 -11.48
CA SER A 91 30.68 1.49 -12.50
C SER A 91 30.42 2.58 -13.54
N SER A 92 31.12 3.70 -13.48
CA SER A 92 31.11 4.68 -14.55
C SER A 92 32.01 4.16 -15.68
N PRO A 93 31.51 3.93 -16.91
CA PRO A 93 32.36 3.74 -18.07
C PRO A 93 32.87 5.13 -18.51
N THR A 94 33.75 5.73 -17.73
CA THR A 94 34.49 6.91 -18.19
C THR A 94 35.63 6.43 -19.06
N GLY A 95 35.42 6.45 -20.38
CA GLY A 95 36.49 6.26 -21.36
C GLY A 95 37.45 7.44 -21.33
N SER A 96 38.73 7.15 -21.11
CA SER A 96 39.80 8.10 -21.41
C SER A 96 39.90 8.29 -22.92
N LYS A 97 40.50 9.41 -23.34
CA LYS A 97 40.64 9.84 -24.74
C LYS A 97 41.39 8.83 -25.64
N ASP A 98 41.96 7.79 -25.06
CA ASP A 98 42.66 6.71 -25.72
C ASP A 98 41.95 5.39 -25.37
N GLY A 99 40.92 5.00 -26.14
CA GLY A 99 40.39 3.64 -26.34
C GLY A 99 40.21 2.63 -25.19
N GLU A 100 40.51 2.96 -23.94
CA GLU A 100 40.78 2.00 -22.86
C GLU A 100 39.76 2.24 -21.73
N HIS A 101 38.89 1.26 -21.49
CA HIS A 101 37.96 1.27 -20.37
C HIS A 101 38.67 0.79 -19.10
N LEU A 102 39.21 1.73 -18.30
CA LEU A 102 39.67 1.41 -16.96
C LEU A 102 38.49 1.53 -15.96
N PRO A 103 38.12 0.47 -15.22
CA PRO A 103 37.07 0.55 -14.22
C PRO A 103 37.57 1.33 -13.00
N ALA A 104 37.34 2.64 -12.99
CA ALA A 104 37.54 3.46 -11.80
C ALA A 104 36.45 3.14 -10.76
N SER A 105 36.72 2.20 -9.86
CA SER A 105 35.83 1.91 -8.73
C SER A 105 35.99 2.98 -7.65
N ALA A 106 35.32 4.13 -7.81
CA ALA A 106 35.20 5.11 -6.75
C ALA A 106 34.15 4.62 -5.72
N VAL A 107 34.63 4.14 -4.58
CA VAL A 107 33.79 3.83 -3.40
C VAL A 107 33.50 5.16 -2.70
N SER A 108 32.26 5.63 -2.77
CA SER A 108 31.82 6.78 -1.94
C SER A 108 31.58 6.27 -0.53
N THR A 109 32.37 6.77 0.42
CA THR A 109 32.09 6.73 1.88
C THR A 109 30.82 7.48 2.24
#